data_AF-A0A3N1XVY1-F1
#
_entry.id   AF-A0A3N1XVY1-F1
#
_cell.length_a   1.000
_cell.length_b   1.000
_cell.length_c   1.000
_cell.angle_alpha   90.00
_cell.angle_beta   90.00
_cell.angle_gamma   90.00
#
_symmetry.space_group_name_H-M   'P 1'
#
loop_
_entity.id
_entity.type
_entity.pdbx_description
1 polymer ?
#
loop_
_entity_poly.entity_id
_entity_poly.type
_entity_poly.pdbx_seq_one_letter_code
_entity_poly.pdbx_strand_id
1 'polypeptide(L)'
;MPGFTTHHIFGILTYKKLNSKYIKDIIANNISAYKLGLQGPDIFFYYLPNVIKNPEHSLGKIMHEVNTNTFFKNYFNEINHYQEHMLDAAYAYISGFLCHYCLDTICHPYIYARTNYNPLPVKNKDNGKNIYSAHHRSFETLIDSILLDRYTHKKHPQFLKENTIYLDQSTKKIITPLLATCINKTYSGYIKLKPGFISRSIRFLQIESKILSGLAHNRKHYVEQLENRFFKYNLLSSLIPDNVHTDTLDALNLSHNIWHSPWEVSISRNDSFLNLMENAYKKCTILLNLVDSLLHYRKDSQNRFEYTCTDLSQILNEIGNLSYHSGLLID
;
A
#
# COMPACT_ATOMS: atom_id res chain seq x y z
N MET A 1 3.28 1.52 7.31
CA MET A 1 2.69 0.56 6.35
C MET A 1 3.72 -0.46 5.95
N PRO A 2 3.39 -1.77 5.77
CA PRO A 2 4.29 -2.74 5.20
C PRO A 2 5.07 -2.12 4.06
N GLY A 3 6.36 -2.40 4.03
CA GLY A 3 7.19 -1.76 3.03
C GLY A 3 6.73 -2.10 1.62
N PHE A 4 7.15 -1.25 0.68
CA PHE A 4 6.93 -1.41 -0.76
C PHE A 4 7.10 -2.87 -1.25
N THR A 5 8.13 -3.55 -0.75
CA THR A 5 8.51 -4.90 -1.20
C THR A 5 7.50 -5.93 -0.72
N THR A 6 7.02 -5.80 0.52
CA THR A 6 5.98 -6.63 1.10
C THR A 6 4.69 -6.55 0.29
N HIS A 7 4.25 -5.35 -0.08
CA HIS A 7 3.10 -5.17 -0.97
C HIS A 7 3.31 -5.81 -2.35
N HIS A 8 4.49 -5.63 -2.94
CA HIS A 8 4.82 -6.20 -4.23
C HIS A 8 4.78 -7.74 -4.22
N ILE A 9 5.42 -8.35 -3.21
CA ILE A 9 5.45 -9.81 -3.02
C ILE A 9 4.04 -10.33 -2.77
N PHE A 10 3.30 -9.68 -1.86
CA PHE A 10 1.91 -10.04 -1.59
C PHE A 10 1.07 -10.05 -2.86
N GLY A 11 1.15 -9.01 -3.70
CA GLY A 11 0.44 -8.95 -4.97
C GLY A 11 0.83 -10.07 -5.95
N ILE A 12 2.12 -10.40 -6.06
CA ILE A 12 2.57 -11.54 -6.89
C ILE A 12 1.98 -12.86 -6.37
N LEU A 13 2.01 -13.08 -5.07
CA LEU A 13 1.48 -14.30 -4.45
C LEU A 13 -0.05 -14.38 -4.63
N THR A 14 -0.74 -13.27 -4.43
CA THR A 14 -2.19 -13.16 -4.66
C THR A 14 -2.53 -13.48 -6.12
N TYR A 15 -1.87 -12.83 -7.08
CA TYR A 15 -2.08 -13.08 -8.50
C TYR A 15 -1.87 -14.57 -8.87
N LYS A 16 -0.81 -15.20 -8.34
CA LYS A 16 -0.54 -16.62 -8.63
C LYS A 16 -1.66 -17.54 -8.13
N LYS A 17 -2.16 -17.29 -6.92
CA LYS A 17 -3.19 -18.12 -6.28
C LYS A 17 -4.64 -17.81 -6.75
N LEU A 18 -4.88 -16.72 -7.48
CA LEU A 18 -6.19 -16.42 -8.06
C LEU A 18 -6.65 -17.54 -9.01
N ASN A 19 -7.86 -18.05 -8.76
CA ASN A 19 -8.52 -19.07 -9.59
C ASN A 19 -9.41 -18.47 -10.67
N SER A 20 -9.91 -17.25 -10.48
CA SER A 20 -10.70 -16.57 -11.49
C SER A 20 -9.85 -16.31 -12.73
N LYS A 21 -10.40 -16.59 -13.92
CA LYS A 21 -9.68 -16.47 -15.19
C LYS A 21 -9.70 -15.04 -15.73
N TYR A 22 -10.82 -14.33 -15.66
CA TYR A 22 -10.97 -13.07 -16.38
C TYR A 22 -10.22 -11.90 -15.73
N ILE A 23 -10.39 -11.68 -14.41
CA ILE A 23 -9.59 -10.66 -13.70
C ILE A 23 -8.09 -10.98 -13.74
N LYS A 24 -7.73 -12.26 -13.76
CA LYS A 24 -6.33 -12.69 -13.88
C LYS A 24 -5.76 -12.33 -15.24
N ASP A 25 -6.51 -12.50 -16.33
CA ASP A 25 -6.11 -12.08 -17.67
C ASP A 25 -5.99 -10.55 -17.76
N ILE A 26 -6.94 -9.79 -17.19
CA ILE A 26 -6.87 -8.32 -17.12
C ILE A 26 -5.59 -7.87 -16.39
N ILE A 27 -5.28 -8.47 -15.24
CA ILE A 27 -4.08 -8.16 -14.46
C ILE A 27 -2.82 -8.52 -15.26
N ALA A 28 -2.80 -9.67 -15.94
CA ALA A 28 -1.65 -10.11 -16.73
C ALA A 28 -1.34 -9.12 -17.87
N ASN A 29 -2.38 -8.68 -18.58
CA ASN A 29 -2.26 -7.76 -19.70
C ASN A 29 -2.00 -6.30 -19.28
N ASN A 30 -2.29 -5.95 -18.03
CA ASN A 30 -2.13 -4.59 -17.48
C ASN A 30 -1.25 -4.58 -16.22
N ILE A 31 -0.20 -5.40 -16.21
CA ILE A 31 0.62 -5.68 -15.03
C ILE A 31 1.24 -4.43 -14.39
N SER A 32 1.59 -3.42 -15.21
CA SER A 32 2.10 -2.13 -14.74
C SER A 32 1.07 -1.38 -13.89
N ALA A 33 -0.19 -1.38 -14.32
CA ALA A 33 -1.28 -0.75 -13.58
C ALA A 33 -1.52 -1.48 -12.25
N TYR A 34 -1.56 -2.82 -12.28
CA TYR A 34 -1.69 -3.65 -11.08
C TYR A 34 -0.57 -3.40 -10.07
N LYS A 35 0.70 -3.44 -10.51
CA LYS A 35 1.85 -3.22 -9.63
C LYS A 35 1.90 -1.82 -9.03
N LEU A 36 1.48 -0.79 -9.77
CA LEU A 36 1.30 0.54 -9.20
C LEU A 36 0.17 0.52 -8.15
N GLY A 37 -0.95 -0.13 -8.46
CA GLY A 37 -2.07 -0.30 -7.54
C GLY A 37 -1.67 -0.96 -6.22
N LEU A 38 -0.73 -1.91 -6.23
CA LEU A 38 -0.19 -2.55 -5.01
C LEU A 38 0.44 -1.55 -4.03
N GLN A 39 0.81 -0.36 -4.48
CA GLN A 39 1.35 0.70 -3.62
C GLN A 39 0.25 1.61 -3.05
N GLY A 40 -1.01 1.45 -3.48
CA GLY A 40 -2.17 2.13 -2.94
C GLY A 40 -1.97 3.65 -2.76
N PRO A 41 -2.45 4.24 -1.64
CA PRO A 41 -2.20 5.63 -1.29
C PRO A 41 -0.74 5.96 -0.92
N ASP A 42 0.16 4.99 -0.72
CA ASP A 42 1.53 5.23 -0.24
C ASP A 42 2.33 6.07 -1.22
N ILE A 43 2.01 5.95 -2.50
CA ILE A 43 2.60 6.76 -3.57
C ILE A 43 2.55 8.25 -3.24
N PHE A 44 1.57 8.70 -2.44
CA PHE A 44 1.41 10.09 -2.07
C PHE A 44 2.36 10.56 -0.97
N PHE A 45 2.95 9.66 -0.17
CA PHE A 45 4.03 10.01 0.77
C PHE A 45 5.34 10.38 0.07
N TYR A 46 5.54 9.91 -1.16
CA TYR A 46 6.74 10.20 -1.96
C TYR A 46 6.75 11.61 -2.56
N TYR A 47 5.61 12.32 -2.55
CA TYR A 47 5.55 13.69 -3.03
C TYR A 47 5.96 14.68 -1.93
N LEU A 48 7.27 14.88 -1.80
CA LEU A 48 7.92 15.70 -0.77
C LEU A 48 7.26 17.08 -0.55
N PRO A 49 6.86 17.86 -1.58
CA PRO A 49 6.23 19.16 -1.34
C PRO A 49 4.93 19.09 -0.53
N ASN A 50 4.14 18.03 -0.66
CA ASN A 50 2.90 17.86 0.12
C ASN A 50 3.21 17.44 1.55
N VAL A 51 4.13 16.48 1.74
CA VAL A 51 4.53 15.98 3.06
C VAL A 51 5.23 17.06 3.88
N ILE A 52 6.07 17.89 3.26
CA ILE A 52 6.79 18.97 3.95
C ILE A 52 5.84 20.12 4.31
N LYS A 53 4.95 20.52 3.41
CA LYS A 53 4.07 21.69 3.63
C LYS A 53 2.99 21.39 4.67
N ASN A 54 2.40 20.19 4.63
CA ASN A 54 1.27 19.81 5.46
C ASN A 54 1.41 18.34 5.93
N PRO A 55 2.36 18.01 6.82
CA PRO A 55 2.61 16.62 7.22
C PRO A 55 1.37 15.95 7.84
N GLU A 56 0.63 16.67 8.68
CA GLU A 56 -0.60 16.15 9.33
C GLU A 56 -1.82 16.08 8.42
N HIS A 57 -1.78 16.75 7.27
CA HIS A 57 -2.85 16.76 6.26
C HIS A 57 -2.31 16.32 4.90
N SER A 58 -1.29 15.46 4.91
CA SER A 58 -0.75 14.89 3.69
C SER A 58 -1.79 13.93 3.09
N LEU A 59 -1.88 13.91 1.76
CA LEU A 59 -2.91 13.10 1.09
C LEU A 59 -2.77 11.62 1.45
N GLY A 60 -1.53 11.12 1.56
CA GLY A 60 -1.26 9.77 2.06
C GLY A 60 -1.98 9.56 3.39
N LYS A 61 -1.65 10.33 4.43
CA LYS A 61 -2.25 10.18 5.77
C LYS A 61 -3.78 10.23 5.75
N ILE A 62 -4.38 11.20 5.04
CA ILE A 62 -5.84 11.34 4.95
C ILE A 62 -6.47 10.05 4.39
N MET A 63 -5.92 9.48 3.32
CA MET A 63 -6.47 8.27 2.70
C MET A 63 -6.35 7.01 3.58
N HIS A 64 -5.46 7.00 4.58
CA HIS A 64 -5.33 5.89 5.53
C HIS A 64 -6.31 5.95 6.71
N GLU A 65 -6.84 7.15 6.97
CA GLU A 65 -7.56 7.46 8.20
C GLU A 65 -9.04 7.75 7.98
N VAL A 66 -9.45 8.23 6.81
CA VAL A 66 -10.85 8.65 6.58
C VAL A 66 -11.41 8.21 5.24
N ASN A 67 -12.73 7.98 5.18
CA ASN A 67 -13.51 7.78 3.96
C ASN A 67 -13.01 6.69 3.01
N THR A 68 -12.39 5.62 3.53
CA THR A 68 -11.87 4.50 2.74
C THR A 68 -12.95 3.90 1.84
N ASN A 69 -14.12 3.60 2.39
CA ASN A 69 -15.21 3.00 1.61
C ASN A 69 -15.70 3.92 0.49
N THR A 70 -15.87 5.20 0.84
CA THR A 70 -16.31 6.25 -0.08
C THR A 70 -15.34 6.43 -1.24
N PHE A 71 -14.02 6.29 -1.01
CA PHE A 71 -13.02 6.31 -2.09
C PHE A 71 -13.26 5.17 -3.08
N PHE A 72 -13.38 3.92 -2.62
CA PHE A 72 -13.61 2.78 -3.49
C PHE A 72 -14.95 2.89 -4.23
N LYS A 73 -16.02 3.35 -3.56
CA LYS A 73 -17.32 3.64 -4.20
C LYS A 73 -17.18 4.65 -5.34
N ASN A 74 -16.51 5.76 -5.06
CA ASN A 74 -16.25 6.79 -6.07
C ASN A 74 -15.34 6.29 -7.19
N TYR A 75 -14.42 5.36 -6.90
CA TYR A 75 -13.57 4.73 -7.90
C TYR A 75 -14.39 3.87 -8.87
N PHE A 76 -15.14 2.89 -8.38
CA PHE A 76 -15.98 2.04 -9.24
C PHE A 76 -16.96 2.86 -10.07
N ASN A 77 -17.65 3.82 -9.45
CA ASN A 77 -18.58 4.70 -10.16
C ASN A 77 -17.91 5.54 -11.26
N GLU A 78 -16.69 6.01 -11.04
CA GLU A 78 -15.97 6.81 -12.05
C GLU A 78 -15.52 5.97 -13.24
N ILE A 79 -15.12 4.71 -13.03
CA ILE A 79 -14.71 3.80 -14.13
C ILE A 79 -15.82 3.65 -15.18
N ASN A 80 -17.11 3.73 -14.79
CA ASN A 80 -18.23 3.60 -15.72
C ASN A 80 -18.26 4.68 -16.81
N HIS A 81 -17.61 5.81 -16.58
CA HIS A 81 -17.53 6.89 -17.55
C HIS A 81 -16.34 6.76 -18.52
N TYR A 82 -15.49 5.74 -18.34
CA TYR A 82 -14.33 5.50 -19.18
C TYR A 82 -14.68 4.61 -20.39
N GLN A 83 -13.97 4.84 -21.49
CA GLN A 83 -14.11 4.06 -22.73
C GLN A 83 -13.66 2.61 -22.52
N GLU A 84 -14.23 1.68 -23.29
CA GLU A 84 -14.03 0.24 -23.12
C GLU A 84 -12.54 -0.18 -23.08
N HIS A 85 -11.73 0.36 -23.99
CA HIS A 85 -10.30 0.07 -24.06
C HIS A 85 -9.47 0.57 -22.86
N MET A 86 -10.03 1.42 -22.00
CA MET A 86 -9.36 1.96 -20.81
C MET A 86 -9.69 1.18 -19.53
N LEU A 87 -10.73 0.35 -19.57
CA LEU A 87 -11.29 -0.30 -18.39
C LEU A 87 -10.33 -1.30 -17.79
N ASP A 88 -9.70 -2.13 -18.61
CA ASP A 88 -8.82 -3.20 -18.11
C ASP A 88 -7.65 -2.63 -17.31
N ALA A 89 -7.08 -1.51 -17.75
CA ALA A 89 -6.04 -0.81 -17.00
C ALA A 89 -6.56 -0.28 -15.65
N ALA A 90 -7.77 0.28 -15.61
CA ALA A 90 -8.40 0.75 -14.38
C ALA A 90 -8.73 -0.40 -13.42
N TYR A 91 -9.27 -1.51 -13.93
CA TYR A 91 -9.59 -2.70 -13.14
C TYR A 91 -8.33 -3.42 -12.63
N ALA A 92 -7.26 -3.47 -13.42
CA ALA A 92 -5.97 -3.98 -12.95
C ALA A 92 -5.41 -3.09 -11.83
N TYR A 93 -5.47 -1.76 -11.98
CA TYR A 93 -5.03 -0.84 -10.94
C TYR A 93 -5.82 -1.00 -9.64
N ILE A 94 -7.15 -1.00 -9.68
CA ILE A 94 -7.97 -1.13 -8.46
C ILE A 94 -7.81 -2.50 -7.81
N SER A 95 -7.57 -3.55 -8.59
CA SER A 95 -7.25 -4.87 -8.05
C SER A 95 -5.97 -4.86 -7.23
N GLY A 96 -4.95 -4.14 -7.70
CA GLY A 96 -3.72 -3.92 -6.93
C GLY A 96 -4.00 -3.11 -5.66
N PHE A 97 -4.82 -2.06 -5.76
CA PHE A 97 -5.19 -1.21 -4.62
C PHE A 97 -5.96 -2.02 -3.55
N LEU A 98 -6.87 -2.89 -3.95
CA LEU A 98 -7.59 -3.78 -3.04
C LEU A 98 -6.63 -4.75 -2.34
N CYS A 99 -5.61 -5.27 -3.04
CA CYS A 99 -4.56 -6.08 -2.40
C CYS A 99 -3.83 -5.29 -1.31
N HIS A 100 -3.45 -4.05 -1.63
CA HIS A 100 -2.80 -3.14 -0.69
C HIS A 100 -3.66 -2.90 0.56
N TYR A 101 -4.92 -2.49 0.36
CA TYR A 101 -5.89 -2.27 1.43
C TYR A 101 -6.06 -3.49 2.35
N CYS A 102 -6.22 -4.68 1.77
CA CYS A 102 -6.35 -5.92 2.54
C CYS A 102 -5.10 -6.21 3.38
N LEU A 103 -3.93 -6.01 2.81
CA LEU A 103 -2.68 -6.27 3.51
C LEU A 103 -2.51 -5.32 4.69
N ASP A 104 -2.80 -4.04 4.49
CA ASP A 104 -2.61 -3.02 5.52
C ASP A 104 -3.53 -3.20 6.70
N THR A 105 -4.83 -3.29 6.42
CA THR A 105 -5.85 -3.44 7.45
C THR A 105 -5.64 -4.67 8.33
N ILE A 106 -4.93 -5.68 7.84
CA ILE A 106 -4.67 -6.92 8.59
C ILE A 106 -3.27 -6.96 9.22
N CYS A 107 -2.25 -6.40 8.55
CA CYS A 107 -0.86 -6.52 8.99
C CYS A 107 -0.32 -5.30 9.75
N HIS A 108 -0.87 -4.09 9.56
CA HIS A 108 -0.40 -2.90 10.29
C HIS A 108 -0.55 -3.03 11.80
N PRO A 109 -1.65 -3.56 12.35
CA PRO A 109 -1.79 -3.66 13.81
C PRO A 109 -0.62 -4.39 14.45
N TYR A 110 -0.10 -5.41 13.77
CA TYR A 110 1.10 -6.14 14.18
C TYR A 110 2.36 -5.27 14.10
N ILE A 111 2.60 -4.57 13.00
CA ILE A 111 3.77 -3.67 12.84
C ILE A 111 3.74 -2.59 13.93
N TYR A 112 2.59 -1.95 14.16
CA TYR A 112 2.42 -0.96 15.22
C TYR A 112 2.64 -1.53 16.63
N ALA A 113 2.16 -2.75 16.89
CA ALA A 113 2.44 -3.45 18.15
C ALA A 113 3.95 -3.69 18.35
N ARG A 114 4.61 -4.24 17.32
CA ARG A 114 6.05 -4.57 17.36
C ARG A 114 6.95 -3.34 17.43
N THR A 115 6.44 -2.19 17.03
CA THR A 115 7.16 -0.92 17.05
C THR A 115 6.84 -0.06 18.27
N ASN A 116 6.08 -0.59 19.24
CA ASN A 116 5.66 0.08 20.48
C ASN A 116 4.91 1.39 20.24
N TYR A 117 4.01 1.40 19.27
CA TYR A 117 3.17 2.56 19.01
C TYR A 117 2.22 2.88 20.16
N ASN A 118 2.05 4.17 20.42
CA ASN A 118 1.04 4.66 21.36
C ASN A 118 -0.01 5.48 20.58
N PRO A 119 -1.29 5.04 20.54
CA PRO A 119 -2.34 5.77 19.85
C PRO A 119 -2.81 7.02 20.62
N LEU A 120 -2.43 7.18 21.90
CA LEU A 120 -2.78 8.35 22.69
C LEU A 120 -1.93 9.57 22.28
N PRO A 121 -2.52 10.77 22.22
CA PRO A 121 -1.80 11.99 21.85
C PRO A 121 -0.67 12.28 22.85
N VAL A 122 0.57 12.26 22.35
CA VAL A 122 1.76 12.59 23.14
C VAL A 122 1.78 14.11 23.39
N LYS A 123 1.78 14.51 24.67
CA LYS A 123 1.73 15.93 25.10
C LYS A 123 3.01 16.72 24.80
N ASN A 124 4.14 16.06 24.53
CA ASN A 124 5.42 16.71 24.27
C ASN A 124 5.87 16.52 22.81
N LYS A 125 5.88 17.62 22.06
CA LYS A 125 6.53 17.73 20.75
C LYS A 125 8.00 18.02 20.99
N ASP A 126 8.88 17.02 20.92
CA ASP A 126 10.26 17.20 20.48
C ASP A 126 10.90 15.83 20.22
N ASN A 127 11.37 15.61 18.98
CA ASN A 127 12.08 14.46 18.42
C ASN A 127 11.46 13.04 18.54
N GLY A 128 10.63 12.75 19.55
CA GLY A 128 10.07 11.41 19.79
C GLY A 128 9.24 10.86 18.62
N LYS A 129 8.47 11.73 17.94
CA LYS A 129 7.69 11.34 16.75
C LYS A 129 8.58 10.92 15.58
N ASN A 130 9.70 11.60 15.37
CA ASN A 130 10.64 11.29 14.29
C ASN A 130 11.42 10.02 14.59
N ILE A 131 11.83 9.84 15.86
CA ILE A 131 12.51 8.62 16.33
C ILE A 131 11.58 7.41 16.16
N TYR A 132 10.33 7.51 16.62
CA TYR A 132 9.35 6.44 16.40
C TYR A 132 9.16 6.15 14.92
N SER A 133 8.99 7.18 14.09
CA SER A 133 8.79 7.00 12.64
C SER A 133 9.97 6.31 11.97
N ALA A 134 11.21 6.63 12.39
CA ALA A 134 12.42 5.95 11.92
C ALA A 134 12.46 4.48 12.36
N HIS A 135 12.13 4.19 13.62
CA HIS A 135 12.05 2.83 14.13
C HIS A 135 10.99 2.01 13.38
N HIS A 136 9.80 2.56 13.18
CA HIS A 136 8.71 1.92 12.45
C HIS A 136 9.12 1.55 11.01
N ARG A 137 9.70 2.51 10.28
CA ARG A 137 10.20 2.25 8.92
C ARG A 137 11.36 1.25 8.89
N SER A 138 12.24 1.26 9.88
CA SER A 138 13.32 0.26 9.96
C SER A 138 12.78 -1.16 10.14
N PHE A 139 11.72 -1.32 10.92
CA PHE A 139 11.05 -2.61 11.12
C PHE A 139 10.34 -3.07 9.84
N GLU A 140 9.70 -2.16 9.11
CA GLU A 140 9.11 -2.44 7.80
C GLU A 140 10.16 -2.86 6.76
N THR A 141 11.29 -2.14 6.71
CA THR A 141 12.44 -2.49 5.85
C THR A 141 13.00 -3.87 6.20
N LEU A 142 13.01 -4.25 7.49
CA LEU A 142 13.42 -5.57 7.93
C LEU A 142 12.46 -6.66 7.42
N ILE A 143 11.15 -6.48 7.58
CA ILE A 143 10.14 -7.40 7.03
C ILE A 143 10.28 -7.51 5.51
N ASP A 144 10.39 -6.38 4.81
CA ASP A 144 10.64 -6.32 3.35
C ASP A 144 11.84 -7.20 2.96
N SER A 145 12.93 -7.10 3.71
CA SER A 145 14.18 -7.84 3.44
C SER A 145 14.01 -9.35 3.64
N ILE A 146 13.37 -9.75 4.74
CA ILE A 146 13.14 -11.17 5.04
C ILE A 146 12.20 -11.79 4.00
N LEU A 147 11.11 -11.10 3.64
CA LEU A 147 10.16 -11.61 2.64
C LEU A 147 10.78 -11.65 1.24
N LEU A 148 11.58 -10.65 0.87
CA LEU A 148 12.27 -10.64 -0.42
C LEU A 148 13.20 -11.86 -0.55
N ASP A 149 14.02 -12.11 0.46
CA ASP A 149 14.91 -13.27 0.48
C ASP A 149 14.11 -14.58 0.43
N ARG A 150 13.07 -14.69 1.28
CA ARG A 150 12.22 -15.88 1.38
C ARG A 150 11.52 -16.26 0.07
N TYR A 151 10.98 -15.29 -0.66
CA TYR A 151 10.12 -15.55 -1.83
C TYR A 151 10.80 -15.37 -3.18
N THR A 152 11.96 -14.71 -3.23
CA THR A 152 12.66 -14.46 -4.50
C THR A 152 14.10 -14.94 -4.51
N HIS A 153 14.66 -15.32 -3.35
CA HIS A 153 16.09 -15.61 -3.16
C HIS A 153 17.01 -14.47 -3.61
N LYS A 154 16.47 -13.24 -3.68
CA LYS A 154 17.22 -12.02 -4.00
C LYS A 154 17.45 -11.22 -2.72
N LYS A 155 18.59 -10.52 -2.68
CA LYS A 155 18.85 -9.47 -1.68
C LYS A 155 18.46 -8.11 -2.25
N HIS A 156 18.16 -7.14 -1.37
CA HIS A 156 17.70 -5.80 -1.76
C HIS A 156 18.51 -5.06 -2.84
N PRO A 157 19.86 -5.13 -2.92
CA PRO A 157 20.56 -4.49 -4.04
C PRO A 157 20.18 -5.05 -5.43
N GLN A 158 19.57 -6.24 -5.48
CA GLN A 158 19.15 -6.92 -6.72
C GLN A 158 17.65 -6.70 -7.05
N PHE A 159 16.88 -6.10 -6.15
CA PHE A 159 15.46 -5.80 -6.36
C PHE A 159 15.27 -4.30 -6.68
N LEU A 160 15.31 -3.99 -7.98
CA LEU A 160 15.12 -2.63 -8.48
C LEU A 160 13.64 -2.25 -8.41
N LYS A 161 13.23 -1.65 -7.28
CA LYS A 161 11.87 -1.19 -7.00
C LYS A 161 11.33 -0.33 -8.14
N GLU A 162 12.15 0.51 -8.75
CA GLU A 162 11.78 1.38 -9.87
C GLU A 162 11.27 0.63 -11.10
N ASN A 163 11.79 -0.58 -11.36
CA ASN A 163 11.38 -1.40 -12.50
C ASN A 163 10.03 -2.07 -12.26
N THR A 164 9.57 -2.13 -11.01
CA THR A 164 8.29 -2.75 -10.65
C THR A 164 7.10 -1.81 -10.78
N ILE A 165 7.33 -0.50 -10.81
CA ILE A 165 6.30 0.56 -10.93
C ILE A 165 6.43 1.35 -12.24
N TYR A 166 7.07 0.77 -13.25
CA TYR A 166 7.06 1.35 -14.58
C TYR A 166 5.62 1.45 -15.09
N LEU A 167 5.25 2.64 -15.56
CA LEU A 167 3.95 2.92 -16.13
C LEU A 167 4.14 3.57 -17.49
N ASP A 168 3.60 2.94 -18.53
CA ASP A 168 3.61 3.50 -19.87
C ASP A 168 2.70 4.75 -19.95
N GLN A 169 2.90 5.56 -20.99
CA GLN A 169 2.19 6.83 -21.11
C GLN A 169 0.68 6.67 -21.33
N SER A 170 0.24 5.59 -21.98
CA SER A 170 -1.19 5.28 -22.17
C SER A 170 -1.86 4.98 -20.83
N THR A 171 -1.32 4.04 -20.06
CA THR A 171 -1.82 3.71 -18.72
C THR A 171 -1.80 4.94 -17.81
N LYS A 172 -0.75 5.78 -17.91
CA LYS A 172 -0.65 7.00 -17.09
C LYS A 172 -1.74 8.01 -17.38
N LYS A 173 -2.12 8.15 -18.66
CA LYS A 173 -3.23 9.03 -19.10
C LYS A 173 -4.60 8.52 -18.64
N ILE A 174 -4.72 7.24 -18.30
CA ILE A 174 -5.95 6.65 -17.74
C ILE A 174 -5.97 6.78 -16.21
N ILE A 175 -4.94 6.29 -15.54
CA ILE A 175 -4.91 6.17 -14.07
C ILE A 175 -4.84 7.53 -13.37
N THR A 176 -4.05 8.48 -13.89
CA THR A 176 -3.85 9.76 -13.20
C THR A 176 -5.08 10.67 -13.19
N PRO A 177 -5.88 10.81 -14.27
CA PRO A 177 -7.15 11.54 -14.21
C PRO A 177 -8.20 10.82 -13.38
N LEU A 178 -8.33 9.49 -13.53
CA LEU A 178 -9.27 8.67 -12.77
C LEU A 178 -9.08 8.87 -11.27
N LEU A 179 -7.87 8.64 -10.77
CA LEU A 179 -7.54 8.85 -9.36
C LEU A 179 -7.74 10.30 -8.92
N ALA A 180 -7.35 11.28 -9.73
CA ALA A 180 -7.55 12.68 -9.36
C ALA A 180 -9.03 13.02 -9.18
N THR A 181 -9.91 12.51 -10.05
CA THR A 181 -11.35 12.67 -9.93
C THR A 181 -11.88 11.97 -8.67
N CYS A 182 -11.52 10.71 -8.43
CA CYS A 182 -12.01 9.95 -7.27
C CYS A 182 -11.55 10.57 -5.94
N ILE A 183 -10.29 11.01 -5.86
CA ILE A 183 -9.74 11.65 -4.65
C ILE A 183 -10.42 13.02 -4.45
N ASN A 184 -10.61 13.83 -5.49
CA ASN A 184 -11.33 15.09 -5.36
C ASN A 184 -12.79 14.88 -4.96
N LYS A 185 -13.47 13.85 -5.46
CA LYS A 185 -14.85 13.51 -5.05
C LYS A 185 -14.93 13.08 -3.58
N THR A 186 -13.91 12.37 -3.09
CA THR A 186 -13.91 11.78 -1.74
C THR A 186 -13.41 12.76 -0.67
N TYR A 187 -12.40 13.57 -1.01
CA TYR A 187 -11.65 14.39 -0.04
C TYR A 187 -11.69 15.88 -0.40
N SER A 188 -12.75 16.34 -1.07
CA SER A 188 -12.93 17.75 -1.51
C SER A 188 -12.76 18.78 -0.38
N GLY A 189 -13.15 18.42 0.85
CA GLY A 189 -12.99 19.25 2.05
C GLY A 189 -11.54 19.39 2.54
N TYR A 190 -10.65 18.48 2.12
CA TYR A 190 -9.25 18.46 2.56
C TYR A 190 -8.28 18.93 1.45
N ILE A 191 -8.55 18.54 0.19
CA ILE A 191 -7.60 18.76 -0.90
C ILE A 191 -8.30 18.86 -2.26
N LYS A 192 -7.73 19.70 -3.13
CA LYS A 192 -8.06 19.76 -4.56
C LYS A 192 -6.80 19.47 -5.38
N LEU A 193 -6.78 18.34 -6.06
CA LEU A 193 -5.62 17.89 -6.84
C LEU A 193 -5.90 17.85 -8.35
N LYS A 194 -4.83 18.02 -9.12
CA LYS A 194 -4.82 17.82 -10.57
C LYS A 194 -4.15 16.47 -10.90
N PRO A 195 -4.42 15.85 -12.06
CA PRO A 195 -3.77 14.61 -12.48
C PRO A 195 -2.23 14.68 -12.45
N GLY A 196 -1.69 15.88 -12.71
CA GLY A 196 -0.26 16.15 -12.62
C GLY A 196 0.35 15.95 -11.23
N PHE A 197 -0.43 16.02 -10.14
CA PHE A 197 0.04 15.69 -8.80
C PHE A 197 0.41 14.20 -8.71
N ILE A 198 -0.52 13.33 -9.12
CA ILE A 198 -0.34 11.88 -9.11
C ILE A 198 0.81 11.46 -10.02
N SER A 199 0.90 12.06 -11.21
CA SER A 199 2.02 11.87 -12.13
C SER A 199 3.38 12.18 -11.48
N ARG A 200 3.45 13.20 -10.62
CA ARG A 200 4.66 13.56 -9.87
C ARG A 200 4.91 12.59 -8.73
N SER A 201 3.89 12.23 -7.94
CA SER A 201 4.00 11.22 -6.88
C SER A 201 4.65 9.92 -7.39
N ILE A 202 4.16 9.39 -8.52
CA ILE A 202 4.73 8.20 -9.17
C ILE A 202 6.20 8.42 -9.57
N ARG A 203 6.51 9.58 -10.18
CA ARG A 203 7.87 9.89 -10.61
C ARG A 203 8.83 10.02 -9.43
N PHE A 204 8.41 10.64 -8.34
CA PHE A 204 9.22 10.79 -7.14
C PHE A 204 9.49 9.44 -6.48
N LEU A 205 8.48 8.57 -6.39
CA LEU A 205 8.65 7.18 -5.93
C LEU A 205 9.70 6.43 -6.78
N GLN A 206 9.68 6.58 -8.11
CA GLN A 206 10.69 5.98 -9.00
C GLN A 206 12.10 6.55 -8.76
N ILE A 207 12.21 7.86 -8.57
CA ILE A 207 13.50 8.53 -8.30
C ILE A 207 14.05 8.08 -6.94
N GLU A 208 13.23 8.11 -5.89
CA GLU A 208 13.64 7.68 -4.55
C GLU A 208 14.08 6.22 -4.55
N SER A 209 13.31 5.33 -5.17
CA SER A 209 13.66 3.92 -5.32
C SER A 209 15.05 3.72 -5.95
N LYS A 210 15.35 4.48 -7.01
CA LYS A 210 16.66 4.44 -7.67
C LYS A 210 17.79 4.95 -6.78
N ILE A 211 17.55 6.04 -6.03
CA ILE A 211 18.51 6.62 -5.09
C ILE A 211 18.81 5.63 -3.95
N LEU A 212 17.76 5.10 -3.30
CA LEU A 212 17.90 4.15 -2.19
C LEU A 212 18.63 2.87 -2.63
N SER A 213 18.29 2.34 -3.80
CA SER A 213 19.00 1.20 -4.38
C SER A 213 20.49 1.49 -4.57
N GLY A 214 20.84 2.67 -5.10
CA GLY A 214 22.24 3.10 -5.23
C GLY A 214 22.97 3.25 -3.88
N LEU A 215 22.28 3.69 -2.83
CA LEU A 215 22.85 3.84 -1.48
C LEU A 215 23.04 2.49 -0.76
N ALA A 216 22.14 1.53 -0.96
CA ALA A 216 22.19 0.19 -0.37
C ALA A 216 23.42 -0.62 -0.81
N HIS A 217 23.98 -0.32 -1.98
CA HIS A 217 25.12 -1.07 -2.50
C HIS A 217 26.41 -0.83 -1.71
N ASN A 218 26.68 0.38 -1.18
CA ASN A 218 27.99 0.70 -0.56
C ASN A 218 27.99 1.87 0.44
N ARG A 219 26.84 2.53 0.71
CA ARG A 219 26.84 3.86 1.36
C ARG A 219 25.92 4.04 2.56
N LYS A 220 25.16 3.01 2.98
CA LYS A 220 24.26 3.08 4.14
C LYS A 220 24.96 3.64 5.39
N HIS A 221 26.11 3.06 5.74
CA HIS A 221 26.90 3.47 6.91
C HIS A 221 27.36 4.95 6.86
N TYR A 222 27.57 5.52 5.67
CA TYR A 222 27.91 6.94 5.54
C TYR A 222 26.68 7.84 5.74
N VAL A 223 25.51 7.39 5.27
CA VAL A 223 24.24 8.10 5.50
C VAL A 223 23.91 8.09 6.99
N GLU A 224 24.01 6.95 7.67
CA GLU A 224 23.80 6.82 9.12
C GLU A 224 24.71 7.75 9.94
N GLN A 225 25.99 7.82 9.60
CA GLN A 225 26.93 8.70 10.29
C GLN A 225 26.58 10.18 10.11
N LEU A 226 26.17 10.59 8.91
CA LEU A 226 25.74 11.96 8.66
C LEU A 226 24.43 12.27 9.41
N GLU A 227 23.45 11.37 9.38
CA GLU A 227 22.16 11.57 10.05
C GLU A 227 22.30 11.65 11.57
N ASN A 228 23.09 10.78 12.18
CA ASN A 228 23.37 10.86 13.61
C ASN A 228 24.11 12.14 14.00
N ARG A 229 25.00 12.64 13.12
CA ARG A 229 25.75 13.88 13.36
C ARG A 229 24.87 15.14 13.27
N PHE A 230 23.92 15.19 12.34
CA PHE A 230 23.11 16.40 12.09
C PHE A 230 21.73 16.38 12.74
N PHE A 231 21.06 15.21 12.78
CA PHE A 231 19.67 15.09 13.20
C PHE A 231 19.48 14.27 14.47
N LYS A 232 20.50 13.52 14.92
CA LYS A 232 20.46 12.60 16.08
C LYS A 232 19.42 11.46 15.95
N TYR A 233 18.92 11.20 14.73
CA TYR A 233 18.07 10.06 14.40
C TYR A 233 18.24 9.66 12.93
N ASN A 234 18.03 8.39 12.62
CA ASN A 234 18.29 7.74 11.33
C ASN A 234 17.03 7.69 10.44
N LEU A 235 16.70 8.78 9.74
CA LEU A 235 15.46 8.85 8.94
C LEU A 235 15.63 8.17 7.57
N LEU A 236 16.62 8.57 6.79
CA LEU A 236 16.93 8.11 5.44
C LEU A 236 17.60 6.74 5.48
N SER A 237 18.49 6.51 6.43
CA SER A 237 19.14 5.21 6.60
C SER A 237 18.17 4.11 7.03
N SER A 238 17.08 4.44 7.74
CA SER A 238 16.00 3.47 8.05
C SER A 238 15.29 2.92 6.81
N LEU A 239 15.38 3.64 5.69
CA LEU A 239 14.84 3.23 4.39
C LEU A 239 15.82 2.37 3.57
N ILE A 240 17.09 2.30 3.99
CA ILE A 240 18.13 1.55 3.28
C ILE A 240 18.21 0.14 3.88
N PRO A 241 17.96 -0.91 3.08
CA PRO A 241 18.08 -2.29 3.55
C PRO A 241 19.53 -2.66 3.92
N ASP A 242 19.70 -3.49 4.93
CA ASP A 242 21.02 -4.09 5.24
C ASP A 242 21.34 -5.25 4.29
N ASN A 243 22.63 -5.56 4.10
CA ASN A 243 23.07 -6.65 3.20
C ASN A 243 23.30 -7.99 3.92
N VAL A 244 23.27 -7.97 5.27
CA VAL A 244 23.53 -9.11 6.16
C VAL A 244 22.39 -9.16 7.17
N HIS A 245 21.55 -10.19 7.11
CA HIS A 245 20.41 -10.32 8.03
C HIS A 245 20.55 -11.60 8.84
N THR A 246 20.82 -11.44 10.14
CA THR A 246 20.30 -12.33 11.16
C THR A 246 19.09 -11.62 11.76
N ASP A 247 17.88 -12.11 11.48
CA ASP A 247 16.67 -11.60 12.13
C ASP A 247 16.67 -12.00 13.61
N THR A 248 17.34 -11.18 14.44
CA THR A 248 17.39 -11.38 15.89
C THR A 248 16.11 -10.91 16.59
N LEU A 249 15.25 -10.19 15.87
CA LEU A 249 14.01 -9.64 16.42
C LEU A 249 12.83 -10.61 16.28
N ASP A 250 12.99 -11.71 15.53
CA ASP A 250 11.86 -12.53 15.08
C ASP A 250 10.78 -11.63 14.47
N ALA A 251 11.16 -10.82 13.48
CA ALA A 251 10.32 -9.77 12.91
C ALA A 251 9.03 -10.32 12.27
N LEU A 252 9.06 -11.57 11.82
CA LEU A 252 7.87 -12.28 11.32
C LEU A 252 7.08 -13.00 12.42
N ASN A 253 7.53 -13.01 13.68
CA ASN A 253 6.92 -13.73 14.80
C ASN A 253 6.73 -15.23 14.50
N LEU A 254 7.78 -15.87 13.97
CA LEU A 254 7.80 -17.31 13.71
C LEU A 254 7.83 -18.14 14.98
N SER A 255 8.24 -17.54 16.11
CA SER A 255 8.16 -18.16 17.44
C SER A 255 6.74 -18.08 18.03
N HIS A 256 5.81 -17.39 17.38
CA HIS A 256 4.42 -17.21 17.83
C HIS A 256 4.31 -16.62 19.24
N ASN A 257 5.13 -15.62 19.54
CA ASN A 257 5.01 -14.85 20.78
C ASN A 257 3.70 -14.06 20.79
N ILE A 258 3.17 -13.87 22.00
CA ILE A 258 1.94 -13.10 22.22
C ILE A 258 2.22 -11.62 21.94
N TRP A 259 1.32 -10.99 21.21
CA TRP A 259 1.31 -9.56 20.94
C TRP A 259 -0.13 -9.01 20.98
N HIS A 260 -0.25 -7.70 21.19
CA HIS A 260 -1.52 -6.99 21.31
C HIS A 260 -1.55 -5.80 20.36
N SER A 261 -2.67 -5.59 19.67
CA SER A 261 -2.87 -4.38 18.86
C SER A 261 -2.90 -3.15 19.79
N PRO A 262 -2.23 -2.04 19.43
CA PRO A 262 -2.29 -0.81 20.24
C PRO A 262 -3.70 -0.26 20.43
N TRP A 263 -4.61 -0.58 19.52
CA TRP A 263 -6.02 -0.14 19.57
C TRP A 263 -6.94 -1.13 20.28
N GLU A 264 -6.55 -2.41 20.38
CA GLU A 264 -7.35 -3.49 20.99
C GLU A 264 -6.50 -4.29 21.97
N VAL A 265 -6.04 -3.63 23.04
CA VAL A 265 -5.09 -4.23 24.00
C VAL A 265 -5.64 -5.45 24.75
N SER A 266 -6.97 -5.61 24.83
CA SER A 266 -7.62 -6.76 25.46
C SER A 266 -7.54 -8.04 24.63
N ILE A 267 -7.26 -7.94 23.32
CA ILE A 267 -7.20 -9.08 22.41
C ILE A 267 -5.75 -9.54 22.30
N SER A 268 -5.48 -10.74 22.81
CA SER A 268 -4.18 -11.40 22.65
C SER A 268 -4.13 -12.10 21.31
N ARG A 269 -3.03 -11.92 20.56
CA ARG A 269 -2.77 -12.59 19.29
C ARG A 269 -1.41 -13.26 19.34
N ASN A 270 -1.24 -14.34 18.60
CA ASN A 270 0.05 -15.02 18.41
C ASN A 270 0.35 -15.29 16.93
N ASP A 271 -0.43 -14.68 16.04
CA ASP A 271 -0.25 -14.80 14.60
C ASP A 271 1.18 -14.38 14.21
N SER A 272 1.82 -15.17 13.36
CA SER A 272 2.99 -14.72 12.63
C SER A 272 2.58 -13.72 11.55
N PHE A 273 3.51 -12.91 11.07
CA PHE A 273 3.27 -12.04 9.91
C PHE A 273 2.80 -12.84 8.68
N LEU A 274 3.26 -14.09 8.53
CA LEU A 274 2.82 -14.97 7.45
C LEU A 274 1.36 -15.43 7.62
N ASN A 275 0.89 -15.66 8.85
CA ASN A 275 -0.53 -15.94 9.11
C ASN A 275 -1.40 -14.73 8.78
N LEU A 276 -0.95 -13.53 9.15
CA LEU A 276 -1.63 -12.28 8.80
C LEU A 276 -1.68 -12.07 7.28
N MET A 277 -0.59 -12.34 6.56
CA MET A 277 -0.58 -12.31 5.09
C MET A 277 -1.56 -13.32 4.48
N GLU A 278 -1.67 -14.53 5.04
CA GLU A 278 -2.64 -15.52 4.54
C GLU A 278 -4.09 -15.08 4.80
N ASN A 279 -4.36 -14.43 5.93
CA ASN A 279 -5.67 -13.83 6.20
C ASN A 279 -5.99 -12.67 5.25
N ALA A 280 -5.00 -11.82 4.97
CA ALA A 280 -5.12 -10.77 3.95
C ALA A 280 -5.38 -11.34 2.55
N TYR A 281 -4.71 -12.44 2.22
CA TYR A 281 -4.93 -13.15 0.96
C TYR A 281 -6.37 -13.67 0.84
N LYS A 282 -6.94 -14.27 1.90
CA LYS A 282 -8.34 -14.73 1.90
C LYS A 282 -9.31 -13.58 1.62
N LYS A 283 -9.17 -12.46 2.35
CA LYS A 283 -10.00 -11.27 2.15
C LYS A 283 -9.85 -10.71 0.73
N CYS A 284 -8.61 -10.60 0.25
CA CYS A 284 -8.33 -10.09 -1.08
C CYS A 284 -8.93 -10.99 -2.18
N THR A 285 -8.87 -12.31 -2.02
CA THR A 285 -9.45 -13.27 -2.97
C THR A 285 -10.97 -13.11 -3.08
N ILE A 286 -11.67 -12.91 -1.96
CA ILE A 286 -13.11 -12.63 -1.96
C ILE A 286 -13.39 -11.37 -2.78
N LEU A 287 -12.68 -10.27 -2.48
CA LEU A 287 -12.86 -9.00 -3.20
C LEU A 287 -12.57 -9.11 -4.69
N LEU A 288 -11.47 -9.78 -5.08
CA LEU A 288 -11.12 -9.93 -6.49
C LEU A 288 -12.10 -10.84 -7.23
N ASN A 289 -12.68 -11.84 -6.58
CA ASN A 289 -13.76 -12.64 -7.17
C ASN A 289 -15.05 -11.82 -7.33
N LEU A 290 -15.38 -10.92 -6.38
CA LEU A 290 -16.53 -10.02 -6.54
C LEU A 290 -16.32 -9.02 -7.69
N VAL A 291 -15.10 -8.48 -7.83
CA VAL A 291 -14.73 -7.63 -8.98
C VAL A 291 -14.83 -8.42 -10.29
N ASP A 292 -14.39 -9.67 -10.30
CA ASP A 292 -14.50 -10.54 -11.46
C ASP A 292 -15.95 -10.83 -11.87
N SER A 293 -16.83 -11.07 -10.89
CA SER A 293 -18.28 -11.23 -11.13
C SER A 293 -18.89 -9.98 -11.73
N LEU A 294 -18.53 -8.80 -11.21
CA LEU A 294 -18.97 -7.49 -11.73
C LEU A 294 -18.53 -7.31 -13.19
N LEU A 295 -17.32 -7.76 -13.53
CA LEU A 295 -16.80 -7.71 -14.90
C LEU A 295 -17.50 -8.67 -15.86
N HIS A 296 -17.82 -9.89 -15.43
CA HIS A 296 -18.55 -10.85 -16.25
C HIS A 296 -19.95 -10.34 -16.60
N TYR A 297 -20.69 -9.80 -15.62
CA TYR A 297 -22.01 -9.21 -15.85
C TYR A 297 -21.98 -8.14 -16.94
N ARG A 298 -20.95 -7.29 -16.94
CA ARG A 298 -20.78 -6.22 -17.94
C ARG A 298 -20.59 -6.74 -19.38
N LYS A 299 -19.98 -7.91 -19.53
CA LYS A 299 -19.74 -8.52 -20.85
C LYS A 299 -21.02 -9.11 -21.43
N ASP A 300 -21.87 -9.65 -20.57
CA ASP A 300 -23.11 -10.34 -20.98
C ASP A 300 -24.31 -9.38 -21.13
N SER A 301 -24.31 -8.22 -20.45
CA SER A 301 -25.38 -7.24 -20.59
C SER A 301 -25.30 -6.47 -21.92
N GLN A 302 -26.37 -6.50 -22.72
CA GLN A 302 -26.48 -5.66 -23.93
C GLN A 302 -26.39 -4.14 -23.60
N ASN A 303 -26.69 -3.76 -22.36
CA ASN A 303 -26.36 -2.45 -21.77
C ASN A 303 -25.08 -2.56 -20.92
N ARG A 304 -23.91 -2.40 -21.56
CA ARG A 304 -22.56 -2.53 -20.95
C ARG A 304 -22.18 -1.44 -19.94
N PHE A 305 -23.11 -0.61 -19.47
CA PHE A 305 -22.82 0.63 -18.74
C PHE A 305 -23.35 0.71 -17.30
N GLU A 306 -24.14 -0.27 -16.84
CA GLU A 306 -24.63 -0.31 -15.46
C GLU A 306 -24.48 -1.73 -14.88
N TYR A 307 -23.56 -1.92 -13.93
CA TYR A 307 -23.64 -3.05 -13.01
C TYR A 307 -24.83 -2.84 -12.05
N THR A 308 -25.42 -3.92 -11.55
CA THR A 308 -26.54 -3.78 -10.61
C THR A 308 -26.06 -3.11 -9.32
N CYS A 309 -26.88 -2.24 -8.71
CA CYS A 309 -26.58 -1.65 -7.40
C CYS A 309 -26.22 -2.71 -6.33
N THR A 310 -26.68 -3.96 -6.53
CA THR A 310 -26.42 -5.11 -5.67
C THR A 310 -25.00 -5.67 -5.76
N ASP A 311 -24.34 -5.64 -6.93
CA ASP A 311 -22.98 -6.18 -7.05
C ASP A 311 -21.93 -5.25 -6.43
N LEU A 312 -22.07 -3.94 -6.69
CA LEU A 312 -21.21 -2.94 -6.07
C LEU A 312 -21.40 -2.89 -4.55
N SER A 313 -22.63 -3.06 -4.04
CA SER A 313 -22.87 -3.06 -2.60
C SER A 313 -22.20 -4.23 -1.89
N GLN A 314 -22.12 -5.42 -2.50
CA GLN A 314 -21.38 -6.56 -1.96
C GLN A 314 -19.87 -6.25 -1.84
N ILE A 315 -19.27 -5.68 -2.90
CA ILE A 315 -17.87 -5.24 -2.86
C ILE A 315 -17.65 -4.22 -1.74
N LEU A 316 -18.50 -3.19 -1.66
CA LEU A 316 -18.35 -2.14 -0.65
C LEU A 316 -18.57 -2.67 0.78
N ASN A 317 -19.48 -3.62 0.98
CA ASN A 317 -19.69 -4.26 2.28
C ASN A 317 -18.47 -5.07 2.71
N GLU A 318 -17.84 -5.83 1.80
CA GLU A 318 -16.63 -6.61 2.08
C GLU A 318 -15.41 -5.71 2.33
N ILE A 319 -15.30 -4.58 1.62
CA ILE A 319 -14.27 -3.58 1.89
C ILE A 319 -14.46 -3.03 3.31
N GLY A 320 -15.68 -2.60 3.67
CA GLY A 320 -15.95 -1.88 4.91
C GLY A 320 -15.35 -0.47 4.91
N ASN A 321 -15.36 0.22 6.05
CA ASN A 321 -14.73 1.53 6.22
C ASN A 321 -13.58 1.45 7.22
N LEU A 322 -12.60 0.57 6.97
CA LEU A 322 -11.53 0.31 7.94
C LEU A 322 -10.38 1.30 7.77
N SER A 323 -9.74 1.64 8.89
CA SER A 323 -8.45 2.31 8.91
C SER A 323 -7.38 1.34 8.47
N TYR A 324 -6.51 1.81 7.58
CA TYR A 324 -5.37 1.04 7.12
C TYR A 324 -4.37 0.76 8.26
N HIS A 325 -4.36 1.61 9.30
CA HIS A 325 -3.45 1.48 10.44
C HIS A 325 -3.93 0.48 11.48
N SER A 326 -5.18 0.62 11.92
CA SER A 326 -5.73 -0.19 13.03
C SER A 326 -6.48 -1.43 12.54
N GLY A 327 -6.93 -1.46 11.30
CA GLY A 327 -7.84 -2.49 10.81
C GLY A 327 -9.25 -2.40 11.37
N LEU A 328 -9.57 -1.33 12.11
CA LEU A 328 -10.87 -1.08 12.75
C LEU A 328 -11.70 -0.11 11.93
N LEU A 329 -13.01 -0.11 12.15
CA LEU A 329 -13.93 0.83 11.52
C LEU A 329 -13.54 2.28 11.87
N ILE A 330 -13.54 3.12 10.84
CA ILE A 330 -13.44 4.57 10.96
C ILE A 330 -14.87 5.10 11.12
N ASP A 331 -15.08 5.89 12.16
CA ASP A 331 -16.33 6.60 12.44
C ASP A 331 -16.69 7.65 11.37
#